data_AF-A0A2V8N1Y4-F1
#
_entry.id   AF-A0A2V8N1Y4-F1
#
_cell.length_a   1.000
_cell.length_b   1.000
_cell.length_c   1.000
_cell.angle_alpha   90.00
_cell.angle_beta   90.00
_cell.angle_gamma   90.00
#
_symmetry.space_group_name_H-M   'P 1'
#
loop_
_entity.id
_entity.type
_entity.pdbx_description
1 polymer ?
#
loop_
_entity_poly.entity_id
_entity_poly.type
_entity_poly.pdbx_seq_one_letter_code
_entity_poly.pdbx_strand_id
1 'polypeptide(L)'
;MQTCAVRNEHRLAPFLMSHNPARICVPVCGSRASELPGAIKRAAEVADIIELRLDYMSASELAQGSKEIWAAVVSRKQSMILTLRPAEYGGARAISVEDRLFCRINEVWASELRKGGADFWDLELDLALLLQRREREGNDPVELGVCDWARTICSYHDFVGVPSDLEQIYESMASTRARILKIAVQADDAVDCLPIFRLLERARREGR
;
A
#
# COMPACT_ATOMS: atom_id res chain seq x y z
N MET A 1 59.85 8.65 1.91
CA MET A 1 58.68 9.44 1.44
C MET A 1 57.58 8.45 1.08
N GLN A 2 56.60 8.31 1.95
CA GLN A 2 55.51 7.34 1.83
C GLN A 2 54.29 8.08 1.28
N THR A 3 53.92 7.81 0.04
CA THR A 3 52.77 8.43 -0.62
C THR A 3 51.48 7.78 -0.10
N CYS A 4 50.71 8.53 0.68
CA CYS A 4 49.39 8.19 1.15
C CYS A 4 48.41 8.25 -0.04
N ALA A 5 47.99 7.10 -0.55
CA ALA A 5 46.93 7.02 -1.54
C ALA A 5 45.58 7.14 -0.81
N VAL A 6 44.96 8.31 -0.89
CA VAL A 6 43.60 8.53 -0.41
C VAL A 6 42.66 7.78 -1.34
N ARG A 7 42.13 6.64 -0.88
CA ARG A 7 41.01 5.95 -1.54
C ARG A 7 39.77 6.81 -1.36
N ASN A 8 39.27 7.37 -2.46
CA ASN A 8 37.92 7.92 -2.54
C ASN A 8 36.92 6.74 -2.51
N GLU A 9 36.66 6.23 -1.31
CA GLU A 9 35.51 5.37 -1.08
C GLU A 9 34.27 6.27 -1.11
N HIS A 10 33.47 6.15 -2.17
CA HIS A 10 32.18 6.81 -2.30
C HIS A 10 31.31 6.45 -1.08
N ARG A 11 31.24 7.37 -0.12
CA ARG A 11 30.50 7.24 1.17
C ARG A 11 28.99 7.01 1.03
N LEU A 12 28.45 7.01 -0.19
CA LEU A 12 27.02 6.79 -0.45
C LEU A 12 26.63 5.31 -0.37
N ALA A 13 27.52 4.39 -0.78
CA ALA A 13 27.17 2.96 -0.83
C ALA A 13 26.96 2.31 0.55
N PRO A 14 27.80 2.56 1.58
CA PRO A 14 27.59 1.95 2.90
C PRO A 14 26.39 2.55 3.65
N PHE A 15 26.01 3.79 3.34
CA PHE A 15 24.91 4.50 4.02
C PHE A 15 23.53 3.94 3.64
N LEU A 16 23.40 3.40 2.43
CA LEU A 16 22.18 2.73 1.94
C LEU A 16 21.97 1.33 2.53
N MET A 17 22.99 0.72 3.13
CA MET A 17 22.99 -0.72 3.45
C MET A 17 22.91 -1.07 4.95
N SER A 18 22.67 -0.11 5.84
CA SER A 18 22.57 -0.38 7.29
C SER A 18 21.14 -0.60 7.81
N HIS A 19 20.14 -0.76 6.95
CA HIS A 19 18.73 -0.91 7.35
C HIS A 19 18.11 -2.13 6.67
N ASN A 20 17.12 -2.73 7.35
CA ASN A 20 16.35 -3.92 6.94
C ASN A 20 16.22 -4.01 5.40
N PRO A 21 16.67 -5.10 4.73
CA PRO A 21 16.70 -5.17 3.28
C PRO A 21 15.32 -4.83 2.70
N ALA A 22 15.31 -4.04 1.62
CA ALA A 22 14.08 -3.72 0.91
C ALA A 22 13.37 -5.03 0.52
N ARG A 23 12.07 -5.11 0.84
CA ARG A 23 11.23 -6.27 0.50
C ARG A 23 10.67 -6.11 -0.91
N ILE A 24 10.65 -7.21 -1.65
CA ILE A 24 10.08 -7.28 -3.01
C ILE A 24 8.58 -7.55 -2.89
N CYS A 25 7.78 -6.59 -3.38
CA CYS A 25 6.34 -6.74 -3.51
C CYS A 25 5.98 -7.07 -4.97
N VAL A 26 5.23 -8.15 -5.21
CA VAL A 26 4.76 -8.52 -6.55
C VAL A 26 3.24 -8.42 -6.63
N PRO A 27 2.70 -7.61 -7.57
CA PRO A 27 1.26 -7.51 -7.76
C PRO A 27 0.70 -8.74 -8.49
N VAL A 28 -0.48 -9.19 -8.05
CA VAL A 28 -1.31 -10.20 -8.71
C VAL A 28 -2.59 -9.53 -9.21
N CYS A 29 -2.74 -9.50 -10.54
CA CYS A 29 -3.81 -8.79 -11.24
C CYS A 29 -4.76 -9.78 -11.94
N GLY A 30 -5.41 -10.67 -11.18
CA GLY A 30 -6.37 -11.64 -11.72
C GLY A 30 -7.73 -11.00 -12.03
N SER A 31 -8.32 -11.36 -13.16
CA SER A 31 -9.66 -10.87 -13.54
C SER A 31 -10.80 -11.69 -12.93
N ARG A 32 -10.48 -12.93 -12.52
CA ARG A 32 -11.39 -13.90 -11.89
C ARG A 32 -10.77 -14.50 -10.63
N ALA A 33 -11.59 -14.79 -9.62
CA ALA A 33 -11.17 -15.40 -8.36
C ALA A 33 -10.47 -16.75 -8.58
N SER A 34 -10.96 -17.54 -9.54
CA SER A 34 -10.40 -18.84 -9.94
C SER A 34 -8.96 -18.77 -10.49
N GLU A 35 -8.48 -17.61 -10.93
CA GLU A 35 -7.11 -17.42 -11.45
C GLU A 35 -6.09 -17.19 -10.32
N LEU A 36 -6.57 -16.74 -9.15
CA LEU A 36 -5.71 -16.31 -8.05
C LEU A 36 -4.77 -17.39 -7.52
N PRO A 37 -5.20 -18.65 -7.29
CA PRO A 37 -4.30 -19.66 -6.73
C PRO A 37 -3.05 -19.88 -7.59
N GLY A 38 -3.21 -19.94 -8.91
CA GLY A 38 -2.10 -20.11 -9.85
C GLY A 38 -1.21 -18.87 -9.91
N ALA A 39 -1.80 -17.67 -9.91
CA ALA A 39 -1.04 -16.41 -9.98
C ALA A 39 -0.27 -16.13 -8.69
N ILE A 40 -0.89 -16.35 -7.52
CA ILE A 40 -0.24 -16.24 -6.20
C ILE A 40 0.91 -17.23 -6.09
N LYS A 41 0.73 -18.48 -6.53
CA LYS A 41 1.80 -19.47 -6.52
C LYS A 41 3.04 -19.01 -7.31
N ARG A 42 2.85 -18.42 -8.49
CA ARG A 42 3.97 -17.88 -9.29
C ARG A 42 4.61 -16.67 -8.63
N ALA A 43 3.81 -15.73 -8.11
CA ALA A 43 4.33 -14.57 -7.39
C ALA A 43 5.16 -14.98 -6.16
N ALA A 44 4.70 -15.99 -5.43
CA ALA A 44 5.35 -16.57 -4.27
C ALA A 44 6.77 -17.13 -4.54
N GLU A 45 7.14 -17.41 -5.79
CA GLU A 45 8.49 -17.89 -6.14
C GLU A 45 9.56 -16.80 -6.02
N VAL A 46 9.17 -15.52 -6.09
CA VAL A 46 10.11 -14.38 -6.12
C VAL A 46 9.77 -13.25 -5.13
N ALA A 47 8.57 -13.25 -4.56
CA ALA A 47 8.06 -12.15 -3.75
C ALA A 47 8.23 -12.39 -2.24
N ASP A 48 8.66 -11.35 -1.52
CA ASP A 48 8.56 -11.28 -0.06
C ASP A 48 7.13 -10.95 0.38
N ILE A 49 6.45 -10.13 -0.42
CA ILE A 49 5.09 -9.65 -0.21
C ILE A 49 4.31 -9.80 -1.52
N ILE A 50 3.07 -10.25 -1.46
CA ILE A 50 2.18 -10.30 -2.60
C ILE A 50 1.14 -9.20 -2.45
N GLU A 51 0.94 -8.37 -3.48
CA GLU A 51 -0.17 -7.40 -3.52
C GLU A 51 -1.28 -7.94 -4.41
N LEU A 52 -2.43 -8.29 -3.83
CA LEU A 52 -3.60 -8.66 -4.61
C LEU A 52 -4.34 -7.39 -5.04
N ARG A 53 -4.34 -7.13 -6.35
CA ARG A 53 -5.02 -5.99 -6.98
C ARG A 53 -6.47 -6.35 -7.32
N LEU A 54 -7.37 -6.06 -6.40
CA LEU A 54 -8.80 -6.35 -6.49
C LEU A 54 -9.52 -5.53 -7.57
N ASP A 55 -8.94 -4.40 -7.96
CA ASP A 55 -9.51 -3.52 -8.98
C ASP A 55 -9.55 -4.14 -10.39
N TYR A 56 -8.76 -5.19 -10.65
CA TYR A 56 -8.81 -5.97 -11.89
C TYR A 56 -10.04 -6.88 -11.98
N MET A 57 -10.72 -7.13 -10.85
CA MET A 57 -11.98 -7.87 -10.81
C MET A 57 -13.17 -6.92 -10.89
N SER A 58 -14.20 -7.34 -11.61
CA SER A 58 -15.48 -6.60 -11.63
C SER A 58 -16.13 -6.61 -10.24
N ALA A 59 -17.04 -5.67 -9.98
CA ALA A 59 -17.81 -5.66 -8.73
C ALA A 59 -18.61 -6.97 -8.52
N SER A 60 -19.15 -7.53 -9.60
CA SER A 60 -19.85 -8.82 -9.58
C SER A 60 -18.93 -9.96 -9.18
N GLU A 61 -17.70 -9.98 -9.71
CA GLU A 61 -16.70 -11.01 -9.40
C GLU A 61 -16.22 -10.90 -7.95
N LEU A 62 -15.98 -9.68 -7.44
CA LEU A 62 -15.60 -9.48 -6.04
C LEU A 62 -16.69 -9.96 -5.08
N ALA A 63 -17.96 -9.76 -5.43
CA ALA A 63 -19.09 -10.21 -4.62
C ALA A 63 -19.20 -11.75 -4.64
N GLN A 64 -19.25 -12.35 -5.83
CA GLN A 64 -19.48 -13.79 -6.02
C GLN A 64 -18.26 -14.63 -5.62
N GLY A 65 -17.07 -14.18 -5.97
CA GLY A 65 -15.79 -14.84 -5.72
C GLY A 65 -15.18 -14.55 -4.34
N SER A 66 -15.83 -13.74 -3.49
CA SER A 66 -15.30 -13.32 -2.18
C SER A 66 -14.73 -14.47 -1.34
N LYS A 67 -15.42 -15.61 -1.26
CA LYS A 67 -14.94 -16.81 -0.54
C LYS A 67 -13.69 -17.43 -1.17
N GLU A 68 -13.64 -17.51 -2.50
CA GLU A 68 -12.50 -18.08 -3.24
C GLU A 68 -11.28 -17.16 -3.14
N ILE A 69 -11.51 -15.85 -3.28
CA ILE A 69 -10.49 -14.82 -3.06
C ILE A 69 -9.93 -14.97 -1.65
N TRP A 70 -10.80 -15.09 -0.64
CA TRP A 70 -10.35 -15.25 0.72
C TRP A 70 -9.62 -16.55 0.98
N ALA A 71 -10.03 -17.67 0.40
CA ALA A 71 -9.30 -18.93 0.47
C ALA A 71 -7.89 -18.81 -0.14
N ALA A 72 -7.78 -18.12 -1.27
CA ALA A 72 -6.50 -17.84 -1.93
C ALA A 72 -5.61 -16.92 -1.08
N VAL A 73 -6.21 -15.93 -0.43
CA VAL A 73 -5.52 -15.11 0.55
C VAL A 73 -5.12 -15.97 1.75
N VAL A 74 -5.94 -16.74 2.45
CA VAL A 74 -5.45 -17.41 3.70
C VAL A 74 -4.46 -18.56 3.48
N SER A 75 -4.34 -19.11 2.27
CA SER A 75 -3.57 -20.34 1.98
C SER A 75 -2.07 -20.17 1.71
N ARG A 76 -1.54 -18.94 1.71
CA ARG A 76 -0.11 -18.63 1.46
C ARG A 76 0.73 -18.48 2.73
N LYS A 77 2.05 -18.46 2.55
CA LYS A 77 3.04 -18.14 3.59
C LYS A 77 3.55 -16.69 3.53
N GLN A 78 3.54 -16.08 2.34
CA GLN A 78 3.96 -14.70 2.11
C GLN A 78 3.01 -13.69 2.75
N SER A 79 3.55 -12.54 3.13
CA SER A 79 2.72 -11.40 3.55
C SER A 79 1.84 -10.94 2.38
N MET A 80 0.58 -10.62 2.65
CA MET A 80 -0.39 -10.18 1.64
C MET A 80 -0.79 -8.73 1.88
N ILE A 81 -0.78 -7.93 0.81
CA ILE A 81 -1.42 -6.63 0.73
C ILE A 81 -2.69 -6.79 -0.11
N LEU A 82 -3.82 -6.29 0.38
CA LEU A 82 -5.02 -6.15 -0.42
C LEU A 82 -5.18 -4.69 -0.86
N THR A 83 -5.36 -4.49 -2.16
CA THR A 83 -5.44 -3.16 -2.77
C THR A 83 -6.63 -3.10 -3.71
N LEU A 84 -7.52 -2.12 -3.51
CA LEU A 84 -8.62 -1.81 -4.42
C LEU A 84 -8.41 -0.39 -4.97
N ARG A 85 -7.54 -0.29 -5.98
CA ARG A 85 -7.11 1.01 -6.53
C ARG A 85 -8.13 1.53 -7.55
N PRO A 86 -8.65 2.75 -7.45
CA PRO A 86 -9.49 3.33 -8.49
C PRO A 86 -8.64 3.95 -9.61
N ALA A 87 -9.20 4.10 -10.80
CA ALA A 87 -8.47 4.52 -12.01
C ALA A 87 -7.72 5.84 -11.87
N GLU A 88 -8.28 6.82 -11.14
CA GLU A 88 -7.66 8.11 -10.86
C GLU A 88 -6.32 8.01 -10.13
N TYR A 89 -6.06 6.90 -9.45
CA TYR A 89 -4.81 6.60 -8.76
C TYR A 89 -4.06 5.41 -9.42
N GLY A 90 -4.30 5.12 -10.70
CA GLY A 90 -3.62 4.04 -11.44
C GLY A 90 -4.26 2.66 -11.29
N GLY A 91 -5.54 2.63 -10.94
CA GLY A 91 -6.38 1.43 -10.92
C GLY A 91 -6.77 0.93 -12.31
N ALA A 92 -7.19 -0.34 -12.39
CA ALA A 92 -7.66 -0.95 -13.63
C ALA A 92 -9.05 -0.45 -14.09
N ARG A 93 -9.83 0.17 -13.18
CA ARG A 93 -11.18 0.68 -13.47
C ARG A 93 -11.58 1.82 -12.55
N ALA A 94 -12.59 2.59 -12.97
CA ALA A 94 -13.24 3.57 -12.11
C ALA A 94 -13.97 2.85 -10.97
N ILE A 95 -13.84 3.38 -9.74
CA ILE A 95 -14.49 2.86 -8.54
C ILE A 95 -14.89 4.04 -7.68
N SER A 96 -16.17 4.15 -7.31
CA SER A 96 -16.65 5.24 -6.46
C SER A 96 -16.09 5.13 -5.04
N VAL A 97 -16.15 6.24 -4.28
CA VAL A 97 -15.80 6.25 -2.86
C VAL A 97 -16.71 5.27 -2.10
N GLU A 98 -17.99 5.23 -2.44
CA GLU A 98 -18.99 4.35 -1.84
C GLU A 98 -18.65 2.88 -2.08
N ASP A 99 -18.25 2.49 -3.30
CA ASP A 99 -17.89 1.12 -3.64
C ASP A 99 -16.58 0.70 -2.96
N ARG A 100 -15.59 1.62 -2.88
CA ARG A 100 -14.35 1.40 -2.12
C ARG A 100 -14.65 1.15 -0.65
N LEU A 101 -15.51 1.96 -0.04
CA LEU A 101 -15.97 1.77 1.35
C LEU A 101 -16.76 0.46 1.51
N PHE A 102 -17.69 0.17 0.61
CA PHE A 102 -18.54 -1.02 0.67
C PHE A 102 -17.70 -2.31 0.65
N CYS A 103 -16.71 -2.40 -0.23
CA CYS A 103 -15.79 -3.54 -0.28
C CYS A 103 -15.07 -3.77 1.06
N ARG A 104 -14.89 -2.72 1.87
CA ARG A 104 -14.25 -2.80 3.19
C ARG A 104 -15.20 -3.24 4.30
N ILE A 105 -16.41 -2.65 4.33
CA ILE A 105 -17.35 -2.81 5.44
C ILE A 105 -18.36 -3.95 5.25
N ASN A 106 -18.47 -4.49 4.04
CA ASN A 106 -19.36 -5.62 3.81
C ASN A 106 -18.98 -6.78 4.73
N GLU A 107 -19.99 -7.41 5.34
CA GLU A 107 -19.85 -8.47 6.34
C GLU A 107 -18.89 -9.59 5.94
N VAL A 108 -18.82 -9.95 4.67
CA VAL A 108 -17.89 -10.98 4.19
C VAL A 108 -16.45 -10.53 4.36
N TRP A 109 -16.10 -9.33 3.89
CA TRP A 109 -14.75 -8.80 4.02
C TRP A 109 -14.41 -8.43 5.46
N ALA A 110 -15.36 -7.84 6.19
CA ALA A 110 -15.18 -7.48 7.60
C ALA A 110 -14.98 -8.71 8.51
N SER A 111 -15.72 -9.81 8.28
CA SER A 111 -15.56 -11.04 9.07
C SER A 111 -14.22 -11.73 8.81
N GLU A 112 -13.76 -11.79 7.57
CA GLU A 112 -12.47 -12.39 7.22
C GLU A 112 -11.28 -11.52 7.66
N LEU A 113 -11.46 -10.19 7.63
CA LEU A 113 -10.54 -9.23 8.23
C LEU A 113 -10.30 -9.50 9.72
N ARG A 114 -11.38 -9.70 10.48
CA ARG A 114 -11.31 -10.01 11.92
C ARG A 114 -10.61 -11.33 12.22
N LYS A 115 -10.69 -12.30 11.29
CA LYS A 115 -9.95 -13.57 11.39
C LYS A 115 -8.46 -13.40 11.09
N GLY A 116 -8.01 -12.21 10.69
CA GLY A 116 -6.60 -11.87 10.50
C GLY A 116 -6.02 -12.43 9.20
N GLY A 117 -6.87 -12.71 8.20
CA GLY A 117 -6.48 -13.40 6.98
C GLY A 117 -5.50 -12.64 6.10
N ALA A 118 -5.57 -11.31 6.03
CA ALA A 118 -4.62 -10.45 5.31
C ALA A 118 -3.71 -9.67 6.27
N ASP A 119 -2.46 -9.43 5.86
CA ASP A 119 -1.45 -8.77 6.68
C ASP A 119 -1.57 -7.25 6.59
N PHE A 120 -1.83 -6.74 5.38
CA PHE A 120 -1.97 -5.32 5.12
C PHE A 120 -3.08 -5.01 4.13
N TRP A 121 -3.57 -3.78 4.21
CA TRP A 121 -4.48 -3.20 3.23
C TRP A 121 -3.99 -1.83 2.80
N ASP A 122 -3.98 -1.62 1.50
CA ASP A 122 -3.68 -0.32 0.91
C ASP A 122 -4.96 0.52 0.89
N LEU A 123 -4.86 1.71 1.48
CA LEU A 123 -5.93 2.69 1.58
C LEU A 123 -5.42 4.03 1.07
N GLU A 124 -6.08 4.58 0.06
CA GLU A 124 -5.74 5.92 -0.41
C GLU A 124 -5.91 6.97 0.69
N LEU A 125 -5.09 8.03 0.65
CA LEU A 125 -5.11 9.13 1.61
C LEU A 125 -6.49 9.78 1.75
N ASP A 126 -7.22 9.96 0.64
CA ASP A 126 -8.58 10.54 0.65
C ASP A 126 -9.52 9.72 1.55
N LEU A 127 -9.46 8.40 1.40
CA LEU A 127 -10.28 7.45 2.12
C LEU A 127 -9.82 7.28 3.57
N ALA A 128 -8.51 7.29 3.81
CA ALA A 128 -7.94 7.28 5.15
C ALA A 128 -8.39 8.49 5.98
N LEU A 129 -8.34 9.70 5.40
CA LEU A 129 -8.81 10.91 6.07
C LEU A 129 -10.33 10.90 6.29
N LEU A 130 -11.10 10.37 5.34
CA LEU A 130 -12.55 10.21 5.49
C LEU A 130 -12.91 9.28 6.66
N LEU A 131 -12.28 8.10 6.72
CA LEU A 131 -12.52 7.13 7.80
C LEU A 131 -12.07 7.69 9.15
N GLN A 132 -10.88 8.28 9.24
CA GLN A 132 -10.40 8.91 10.46
C GLN A 132 -11.31 10.04 10.96
N ARG A 133 -11.90 10.82 10.05
CA ARG A 133 -12.88 11.86 10.40
C ARG A 133 -14.15 11.25 10.99
N ARG A 134 -14.72 10.24 10.33
CA ARG A 134 -15.94 9.54 10.81
C ARG A 134 -15.73 8.92 12.19
N GLU A 135 -14.58 8.30 12.43
CA GLU A 135 -14.20 7.78 13.75
C GLU A 135 -14.20 8.87 14.83
N ARG A 136 -13.62 10.05 14.54
CA ARG A 136 -13.57 11.18 15.48
C ARG A 136 -14.94 11.78 15.78
N GLU A 137 -15.82 11.83 14.79
CA GLU A 137 -17.16 12.40 14.92
C GLU A 137 -18.15 11.45 15.61
N GLY A 138 -17.76 10.20 15.89
CA GLY A 138 -18.67 9.17 16.39
C GLY A 138 -19.73 8.74 15.37
N ASN A 139 -19.55 9.14 14.10
CA ASN A 139 -20.37 8.78 12.95
C ASN A 139 -19.84 7.54 12.21
N ASP A 140 -18.83 6.89 12.79
CA ASP A 140 -18.47 5.55 12.39
C ASP A 140 -19.71 4.65 12.60
N PRO A 141 -19.99 3.65 11.76
CA PRO A 141 -20.80 2.52 12.16
C PRO A 141 -20.10 1.79 13.33
N VAL A 142 -20.09 2.44 14.51
CA VAL A 142 -19.42 2.14 15.77
C VAL A 142 -19.95 0.81 16.30
N GLU A 143 -19.43 -0.27 15.72
CA GLU A 143 -19.34 -1.64 16.22
C GLU A 143 -18.53 -2.53 15.24
N LEU A 144 -18.19 -2.05 14.03
CA LEU A 144 -17.54 -2.89 13.02
C LEU A 144 -16.01 -2.95 13.05
N GLY A 145 -15.28 -1.97 13.62
CA GLY A 145 -13.80 -1.98 13.64
C GLY A 145 -13.22 -1.95 12.22
N VAL A 146 -13.75 -1.08 11.37
CA VAL A 146 -13.59 -1.08 9.91
C VAL A 146 -12.14 -0.85 9.46
N CYS A 147 -11.37 -0.07 10.22
CA CYS A 147 -9.99 0.22 9.90
C CYS A 147 -9.05 -0.29 10.99
N ASP A 148 -8.47 -1.47 10.77
CA ASP A 148 -7.29 -1.89 11.54
C ASP A 148 -6.09 -1.06 11.07
N TRP A 149 -5.93 0.12 11.66
CA TRP A 149 -4.84 1.05 11.36
C TRP A 149 -3.44 0.43 11.49
N ALA A 150 -3.28 -0.59 12.37
CA ALA A 150 -2.02 -1.30 12.54
C ALA A 150 -1.67 -2.19 11.32
N ARG A 151 -2.66 -2.51 10.49
CA ARG A 151 -2.54 -3.26 9.23
C ARG A 151 -2.87 -2.39 8.01
N THR A 152 -2.88 -1.08 8.14
CA THR A 152 -3.17 -0.16 7.02
C THR A 152 -1.90 0.45 6.46
N ILE A 153 -1.77 0.41 5.13
CA ILE A 153 -0.87 1.23 4.32
C ILE A 153 -1.69 2.44 3.87
N CYS A 154 -1.31 3.65 4.28
CA CYS A 154 -1.87 4.88 3.73
C CYS A 154 -1.08 5.25 2.48
N SER A 155 -1.74 5.35 1.33
CA SER A 155 -1.08 5.54 0.04
C SER A 155 -1.52 6.81 -0.67
N TYR A 156 -0.59 7.40 -1.42
CA TYR A 156 -0.81 8.55 -2.26
C TYR A 156 -0.13 8.32 -3.62
N HIS A 157 -0.81 8.71 -4.70
CA HIS A 157 -0.35 8.52 -6.07
C HIS A 157 -0.51 9.81 -6.87
N ASP A 158 0.54 10.21 -7.59
CA ASP A 158 0.49 11.28 -8.59
C ASP A 158 1.15 10.81 -9.89
N PHE A 159 0.36 10.69 -10.95
CA PHE A 159 0.81 10.27 -12.28
C PHE A 159 1.14 11.45 -13.21
N VAL A 160 1.09 12.68 -12.71
CA VAL A 160 1.42 13.90 -13.46
C VAL A 160 2.84 14.34 -13.13
N GLY A 161 3.27 14.22 -11.89
CA GLY A 161 4.62 14.60 -11.50
C GLY A 161 4.86 14.53 -9.99
N VAL A 162 5.91 15.18 -9.53
CA VAL A 162 6.18 15.37 -8.10
C VAL A 162 5.43 16.61 -7.61
N PRO A 163 4.47 16.47 -6.67
CA PRO A 163 3.66 17.59 -6.23
C PRO A 163 4.50 18.65 -5.51
N SER A 164 4.23 19.93 -5.79
CA SER A 164 4.93 21.04 -5.11
C SER A 164 4.64 21.10 -3.61
N ASP A 165 3.51 20.53 -3.19
CA ASP A 165 3.04 20.44 -1.81
C ASP A 165 3.29 19.05 -1.18
N LEU A 166 4.32 18.33 -1.66
CA LEU A 166 4.72 17.00 -1.17
C LEU A 166 4.85 16.93 0.36
N GLU A 167 5.40 17.98 0.99
CA GLU A 167 5.54 18.03 2.45
C GLU A 167 4.17 18.08 3.14
N GLN A 168 3.21 18.86 2.63
CA GLN A 168 1.85 18.92 3.18
C GLN A 168 1.10 17.60 3.00
N ILE A 169 1.32 16.91 1.87
CA ILE A 169 0.80 15.56 1.62
C ILE A 169 1.37 14.60 2.66
N TYR A 170 2.68 14.62 2.89
CA TYR A 170 3.32 13.80 3.91
C TYR A 170 2.76 14.08 5.32
N GLU A 171 2.60 15.34 5.72
CA GLU A 171 1.99 15.67 7.02
C GLU A 171 0.57 15.12 7.13
N SER A 172 -0.21 15.23 6.06
CA SER A 172 -1.57 14.71 6.03
C SER A 172 -1.59 13.19 6.21
N MET A 173 -0.69 12.48 5.52
CA MET A 173 -0.49 11.04 5.69
C MET A 173 0.00 10.68 7.10
N ALA A 174 0.98 11.42 7.62
CA ALA A 174 1.56 11.21 8.94
C ALA A 174 0.60 11.55 10.09
N SER A 175 -0.43 12.37 9.83
CA SER A 175 -1.53 12.62 10.76
C SER A 175 -2.53 11.45 10.86
N THR A 176 -2.43 10.48 9.95
CA THR A 176 -3.20 9.24 10.03
C THR A 176 -2.56 8.25 10.99
N ARG A 177 -3.36 7.32 11.50
CA ARG A 177 -2.89 6.20 12.34
C ARG A 177 -2.30 5.04 11.54
N ALA A 178 -2.22 5.16 10.21
CA ALA A 178 -1.74 4.08 9.35
C ALA A 178 -0.32 3.63 9.74
N ARG A 179 -0.09 2.33 9.61
CA ARG A 179 1.17 1.67 9.97
C ARG A 179 2.29 2.00 9.00
N ILE A 180 1.97 2.10 7.71
CA ILE A 180 2.93 2.32 6.63
C ILE A 180 2.43 3.51 5.80
N LEU A 181 3.32 4.41 5.41
CA LEU A 181 3.04 5.48 4.46
C LEU A 181 3.68 5.12 3.11
N LYS A 182 2.94 5.29 2.01
CA LYS A 182 3.38 4.97 0.64
C LYS A 182 3.09 6.14 -0.28
N ILE A 183 4.14 6.74 -0.84
CA ILE A 183 4.02 7.81 -1.85
C ILE A 183 4.60 7.26 -3.16
N ALA A 184 3.80 7.31 -4.23
CA ALA A 184 4.23 6.98 -5.59
C ALA A 184 3.97 8.17 -6.49
N VAL A 185 5.00 8.73 -7.10
CA VAL A 185 4.91 9.90 -7.97
C VAL A 185 5.64 9.64 -9.27
N GLN A 186 5.18 10.27 -10.35
CA GLN A 186 5.92 10.27 -11.62
C GLN A 186 7.09 11.25 -11.55
N ALA A 187 8.26 10.78 -11.96
CA ALA A 187 9.46 11.60 -12.15
C ALA A 187 9.81 11.57 -13.64
N ASP A 188 9.96 12.73 -14.26
CA ASP A 188 10.32 12.86 -15.68
C ASP A 188 11.84 13.07 -15.86
N ASP A 189 12.51 13.60 -14.82
CA ASP A 189 13.96 13.69 -14.71
C ASP A 189 14.48 13.12 -13.38
N ALA A 190 15.74 12.70 -13.35
CA ALA A 190 16.39 12.20 -12.14
C ALA A 190 16.39 13.25 -10.99
N VAL A 191 16.39 14.54 -11.31
CA VAL A 191 16.33 15.61 -10.29
C VAL A 191 14.98 15.70 -9.59
N ASP A 192 13.90 15.20 -10.21
CA ASP A 192 12.56 15.14 -9.60
C ASP A 192 12.53 14.20 -8.40
N CYS A 193 13.49 13.25 -8.31
CA CYS A 193 13.63 12.38 -7.15
C CYS A 193 14.25 13.09 -5.92
N LEU A 194 14.85 14.28 -6.07
CA LEU A 194 15.53 14.96 -4.96
C LEU A 194 14.58 15.30 -3.79
N PRO A 195 13.37 15.87 -4.00
CA PRO A 195 12.36 16.01 -2.94
C PRO A 195 12.00 14.68 -2.27
N ILE A 196 11.87 13.60 -3.04
CA ILE A 196 11.54 12.27 -2.51
C ILE A 196 12.64 11.73 -1.59
N PHE A 197 13.92 11.87 -1.98
CA PHE A 197 15.03 11.45 -1.13
C PHE A 197 15.12 12.26 0.17
N ARG A 198 14.89 13.58 0.10
CA ARG A 198 14.81 14.44 1.31
C ARG A 198 13.68 14.00 2.23
N LEU A 199 12.52 13.66 1.65
CA LEU A 199 11.39 13.17 2.41
C LEU A 199 11.67 11.81 3.08
N LEU A 200 12.34 10.88 2.38
CA LEU A 200 12.75 9.60 2.96
C LEU A 200 13.72 9.79 4.14
N GLU A 201 14.70 10.69 4.02
CA GLU A 201 15.60 11.02 5.14
C GLU A 201 14.85 11.62 6.33
N ARG A 202 13.86 12.46 6.06
CA ARG A 202 12.97 13.02 7.08
C ARG A 202 12.15 11.93 7.76
N ALA A 203 11.42 11.11 7.01
CA ALA A 203 10.61 10.01 7.53
C ALA A 203 11.43 9.07 8.42
N ARG A 204 12.66 8.73 7.99
CA ARG A 204 13.58 7.92 8.79
C ARG A 204 13.93 8.55 10.14
N ARG A 205 14.15 9.87 10.20
CA ARG A 205 14.40 10.59 11.47
C ARG A 205 13.18 10.61 12.38
N GLU A 206 11.98 10.61 11.80
CA GLU A 206 10.70 10.57 12.51
C GLU A 206 10.27 9.14 12.88
N GLY A 207 11.02 8.11 12.47
CA GLY A 207 10.68 6.71 12.72
C GLY A 207 9.46 6.22 11.93
N ARG A 208 9.21 6.83 10.77
CA ARG A 208 8.16 6.47 9.81
C ARG A 208 8.70 5.59 8.68
#